data_AF-A0A259E2Y7-F1
#
_entry.id   AF-A0A259E2Y7-F1
#
_cell.length_a   1.000
_cell.length_b   1.000
_cell.length_c   1.000
_cell.angle_alpha   90.00
_cell.angle_beta   90.00
_cell.angle_gamma   90.00
#
_symmetry.space_group_name_H-M   'P 1'
#
loop_
_entity.id
_entity.type
_entity.pdbx_description
1 polymer ?
#
loop_
_entity_poly.entity_id
_entity_poly.type
_entity_poly.pdbx_seq_one_letter_code
_entity_poly.pdbx_strand_id
1 'polypeptide(L)'
;MNRKTERRLHLLQALLAVTTAVAACRILWPVAPWAGCLLAIILLGLAHSRMMLTPGTAILTYHSISDDAAWLPWSKDITVSRQTFAAHLQTLKAMAVPVLATRDYVAMRQRGEPIPRRAVVLHFDDGYFDNWCHAVPLLVQHGFPATFFVSLNFIEPGDQVRARAERPGYMSWAELRAIEAIPGLEVEPHGIDHARIAVAGAAVARLTAANWRDHLWLQWAASPGPKHDWYDRTAAWAVPIGSAVPPSRLALASPGLSGDAMETDADVATRIRTTLDECNSTFADELGRKPLIFCWPENKCAAAGREIAQQLGFAATTGGKGRNAAGEAHNVLSRVHVPDRSLGFASPRSEGFALRALIGAMHGNLYWYPVLLAMQITRWAVHRATRLTVGTKQAERRQGAAISMEQTT
;
A
#
# COMPACT_ATOMS: atom_id res chain seq x y z
N MET A 1 9.37 -7.10 -16.51
CA MET A 1 10.12 -7.52 -15.30
C MET A 1 9.60 -6.75 -14.09
N ASN A 2 9.66 -7.28 -12.85
CA ASN A 2 9.20 -6.55 -11.65
C ASN A 2 10.36 -5.80 -10.96
N ARG A 3 10.05 -4.73 -10.19
CA ARG A 3 11.04 -3.90 -9.45
C ARG A 3 12.07 -4.70 -8.63
N LYS A 4 11.70 -5.84 -8.02
CA LYS A 4 12.59 -6.64 -7.15
C LYS A 4 13.62 -7.42 -7.97
N THR A 5 13.20 -7.99 -9.10
CA THR A 5 14.09 -8.71 -10.03
C THR A 5 15.02 -7.75 -10.77
N GLU A 6 14.47 -6.65 -11.31
CA GLU A 6 15.25 -5.59 -11.97
C GLU A 6 16.36 -5.08 -11.05
N ARG A 7 16.01 -4.63 -9.85
CA ARG A 7 16.97 -4.12 -8.87
C ARG A 7 18.07 -5.12 -8.52
N ARG A 8 17.75 -6.41 -8.36
CA ARG A 8 18.75 -7.47 -8.09
C ARG A 8 19.74 -7.60 -9.25
N LEU A 9 19.24 -7.63 -10.48
CA LEU A 9 20.09 -7.70 -11.69
C LEU A 9 21.02 -6.49 -11.79
N HIS A 10 20.49 -5.29 -11.63
CA HIS A 10 21.27 -4.05 -11.70
C HIS A 10 22.34 -3.95 -10.60
N LEU A 11 22.03 -4.36 -9.36
CA LEU A 11 23.01 -4.41 -8.27
C LEU A 11 24.14 -5.41 -8.54
N LEU A 12 23.82 -6.61 -9.06
CA LEU A 12 24.83 -7.61 -9.42
C LEU A 12 25.75 -7.11 -10.54
N GLN A 13 25.18 -6.44 -11.55
CA GLN A 13 25.96 -5.86 -12.65
C GLN A 13 26.85 -4.70 -12.19
N ALA A 14 26.34 -3.82 -11.32
CA ALA A 14 27.13 -2.74 -10.74
C ALA A 14 28.26 -3.28 -9.84
N LEU A 15 27.96 -4.29 -9.01
CA LEU A 15 28.97 -4.95 -8.17
C LEU A 15 30.07 -5.61 -9.01
N LEU A 16 29.70 -6.33 -10.08
CA LEU A 16 30.66 -6.94 -11.00
C LEU A 16 31.56 -5.88 -11.64
N ALA A 17 31.01 -4.77 -12.14
CA ALA A 17 31.80 -3.70 -12.71
C ALA A 17 32.76 -3.06 -11.69
N VAL A 18 32.33 -2.88 -10.43
CA VAL A 18 33.20 -2.38 -9.34
C VAL A 18 34.31 -3.38 -8.99
N THR A 19 34.02 -4.68 -8.88
CA THR A 19 35.06 -5.68 -8.57
C THR A 19 36.05 -5.84 -9.72
N THR A 20 35.59 -5.79 -10.98
CA THR A 20 36.47 -5.74 -12.16
C THR A 20 37.32 -4.46 -12.17
N ALA A 21 36.79 -3.30 -11.77
CA ALA A 21 37.57 -2.06 -11.69
C ALA A 21 38.72 -2.17 -10.66
N VAL A 22 38.45 -2.72 -9.47
CA VAL A 22 39.47 -2.94 -8.43
C VAL A 22 40.53 -3.96 -8.89
N ALA A 23 40.11 -5.03 -9.58
CA ALA A 23 41.03 -6.01 -10.15
C ALA A 23 41.90 -5.41 -11.26
N ALA A 24 41.30 -4.63 -12.18
CA ALA A 24 42.00 -3.93 -13.26
C ALA A 24 43.06 -2.97 -12.72
N CYS A 25 42.71 -2.14 -11.72
CA CYS A 25 43.68 -1.30 -11.02
C CYS A 25 44.83 -2.13 -10.46
N ARG A 26 44.55 -3.20 -9.70
CA ARG A 26 45.60 -4.02 -9.08
C ARG A 26 46.52 -4.72 -10.07
N ILE A 27 45.97 -5.25 -11.16
CA ILE A 27 46.73 -5.99 -12.19
C ILE A 27 47.58 -5.04 -13.03
N LEU A 28 47.04 -3.86 -13.40
CA LEU A 28 47.72 -2.93 -14.29
C LEU A 28 48.62 -1.93 -13.56
N TRP A 29 48.46 -1.73 -12.24
CA TRP A 29 49.30 -0.82 -11.45
C TRP A 29 50.82 -0.97 -11.66
N PRO A 30 51.42 -2.17 -11.61
CA PRO A 30 52.87 -2.33 -11.76
C PRO A 30 53.40 -2.14 -13.19
N VAL A 31 52.54 -2.11 -14.22
CA VAL A 31 52.96 -2.12 -15.63
C VAL A 31 52.45 -0.92 -16.45
N ALA A 32 51.23 -0.47 -16.18
CA ALA A 32 50.56 0.62 -16.89
C ALA A 32 49.49 1.26 -15.97
N PRO A 33 49.88 2.00 -14.91
CA PRO A 33 48.95 2.52 -13.91
C PRO A 33 47.90 3.46 -14.52
N TRP A 34 48.26 4.23 -15.56
CA TRP A 34 47.31 5.07 -16.31
C TRP A 34 46.21 4.25 -17.00
N ALA A 35 46.54 3.08 -17.55
CA ALA A 35 45.57 2.18 -18.20
C ALA A 35 44.67 1.51 -17.17
N GLY A 36 45.22 1.14 -16.00
CA GLY A 36 44.45 0.67 -14.85
C GLY A 36 43.42 1.70 -14.38
N CYS A 37 43.84 2.95 -14.20
CA CYS A 37 42.96 4.06 -13.83
C CYS A 37 41.88 4.33 -14.90
N LEU A 38 42.24 4.37 -16.19
CA LEU A 38 41.29 4.60 -17.28
C LEU A 38 40.21 3.49 -17.35
N LEU A 39 40.62 2.22 -17.27
CA LEU A 39 39.70 1.08 -17.28
C LEU A 39 38.80 1.09 -16.03
N ALA A 40 39.34 1.45 -14.86
CA ALA A 40 38.53 1.61 -13.65
C ALA A 40 37.51 2.75 -13.77
N ILE A 41 37.86 3.89 -14.36
CA ILE A 41 36.92 5.00 -14.61
C ILE A 41 35.77 4.54 -15.52
N ILE A 42 36.08 3.82 -16.61
CA ILE A 42 35.07 3.27 -17.54
C ILE A 42 34.14 2.29 -16.81
N LEU A 43 34.69 1.38 -16.02
CA LEU A 43 33.93 0.38 -15.28
C LEU A 43 33.08 1.00 -14.14
N LEU A 44 33.58 2.04 -13.46
CA LEU A 44 32.80 2.80 -12.48
C LEU A 44 31.69 3.61 -13.14
N GLY A 45 31.92 4.17 -14.33
CA GLY A 45 30.88 4.80 -15.16
C GLY A 45 29.79 3.81 -15.58
N LEU A 46 30.18 2.58 -15.95
CA LEU A 46 29.24 1.49 -16.22
C LEU A 46 28.47 1.08 -14.96
N ALA A 47 29.14 0.95 -13.81
CA ALA A 47 28.48 0.67 -12.54
C ALA A 47 27.44 1.75 -12.19
N HIS A 48 27.78 3.02 -12.38
CA HIS A 48 26.87 4.15 -12.18
C HIS A 48 25.66 4.11 -13.13
N SER A 49 25.87 3.82 -14.42
CA SER A 49 24.76 3.72 -15.37
C SER A 49 23.82 2.54 -15.09
N ARG A 50 24.30 1.46 -14.44
CA ARG A 50 23.42 0.40 -13.93
C ARG A 50 22.69 0.80 -12.64
N MET A 51 23.18 1.76 -11.87
CA MET A 51 22.54 2.24 -10.63
C MET A 51 21.55 3.39 -10.86
N MET A 52 21.59 4.06 -12.01
CA MET A 52 20.70 5.16 -12.39
C MET A 52 19.75 4.73 -13.52
N LEU A 53 18.57 4.25 -13.15
CA LEU A 53 17.53 3.84 -14.09
C LEU A 53 16.77 5.04 -14.67
N THR A 54 15.99 4.83 -15.73
CA THR A 54 14.99 5.79 -16.23
C THR A 54 14.13 6.30 -15.06
N PRO A 55 14.02 7.62 -14.83
CA PRO A 55 13.21 8.13 -13.73
C PRO A 55 11.74 7.69 -13.83
N GLY A 56 11.23 7.17 -12.72
CA GLY A 56 9.81 6.90 -12.50
C GLY A 56 9.12 8.01 -11.72
N THR A 57 7.84 7.83 -11.42
CA THR A 57 7.06 8.69 -10.51
C THR A 57 6.73 7.90 -9.24
N ALA A 58 6.96 8.50 -8.07
CA ALA A 58 6.67 7.85 -6.80
C ALA A 58 5.19 8.05 -6.45
N ILE A 59 4.41 6.96 -6.47
CA ILE A 59 3.02 6.97 -5.98
C ILE A 59 3.02 6.34 -4.58
N LEU A 60 2.81 7.17 -3.56
CA LEU A 60 2.87 6.82 -2.15
C LEU A 60 1.49 6.40 -1.65
N THR A 61 1.37 5.22 -1.05
CA THR A 61 0.11 4.73 -0.48
C THR A 61 0.14 4.79 1.04
N TYR A 62 -0.87 5.45 1.60
CA TYR A 62 -1.27 5.47 3.00
C TYR A 62 -2.63 4.76 3.15
N HIS A 63 -3.05 4.47 4.38
CA HIS A 63 -4.41 4.00 4.66
C HIS A 63 -4.95 4.82 5.84
N SER A 64 -4.79 4.36 7.09
CA SER A 64 -5.16 5.08 8.30
C SER A 64 -4.07 6.07 8.74
N ILE A 65 -4.45 7.32 9.03
CA ILE A 65 -3.58 8.35 9.63
C ILE A 65 -4.04 8.64 11.06
N SER A 66 -3.67 7.79 12.02
CA SER A 66 -4.09 7.92 13.42
C SER A 66 -3.00 7.50 14.41
N ASP A 67 -3.05 8.06 15.61
CA ASP A 67 -2.26 7.60 16.75
C ASP A 67 -2.95 6.46 17.52
N ASP A 68 -4.26 6.29 17.35
CA ASP A 68 -5.06 5.15 17.80
C ASP A 68 -5.95 4.63 16.65
N ALA A 69 -5.65 3.42 16.19
CA ALA A 69 -6.43 2.68 15.20
C ALA A 69 -6.77 1.27 15.71
N ALA A 70 -6.89 1.08 17.03
CA ALA A 70 -7.09 -0.23 17.66
C ALA A 70 -8.37 -0.97 17.21
N TRP A 71 -9.34 -0.24 16.64
CA TRP A 71 -10.54 -0.79 16.01
C TRP A 71 -10.25 -1.64 14.76
N LEU A 72 -9.09 -1.45 14.10
CA LEU A 72 -8.61 -2.24 12.97
C LEU A 72 -7.66 -3.35 13.44
N PRO A 73 -8.00 -4.65 13.27
CA PRO A 73 -7.11 -5.77 13.60
C PRO A 73 -5.75 -5.71 12.88
N TRP A 74 -5.72 -5.16 11.66
CA TRP A 74 -4.54 -5.00 10.80
C TRP A 74 -3.86 -3.62 10.89
N SER A 75 -4.27 -2.75 11.82
CA SER A 75 -3.71 -1.39 12.03
C SER A 75 -2.18 -1.34 12.02
N LYS A 76 -1.52 -2.33 12.63
CA LYS A 76 -0.04 -2.41 12.73
C LYS A 76 0.70 -2.39 11.39
N ASP A 77 0.04 -2.78 10.30
CA ASP A 77 0.64 -2.87 8.97
C ASP A 77 0.29 -1.68 8.08
N ILE A 78 -0.81 -0.96 8.37
CA ILE A 78 -1.38 0.07 7.48
C ILE A 78 -1.53 1.47 8.10
N THR A 79 -1.44 1.60 9.42
CA THR A 79 -1.59 2.89 10.13
C THR A 79 -0.27 3.65 10.18
N VAL A 80 -0.35 4.96 9.93
CA VAL A 80 0.74 5.92 10.12
C VAL A 80 0.32 6.96 11.15
N SER A 81 1.14 7.16 12.19
CA SER A 81 0.88 8.18 13.22
C SER A 81 0.84 9.58 12.63
N ARG A 82 0.05 10.47 13.26
CA ARG A 82 -0.14 11.86 12.79
C ARG A 82 1.19 12.61 12.73
N GLN A 83 2.08 12.36 13.69
CA GLN A 83 3.42 12.93 13.75
C GLN A 83 4.32 12.44 12.59
N THR A 84 4.27 11.14 12.26
CA THR A 84 5.00 10.59 11.11
C THR A 84 4.47 11.15 9.79
N PHE A 85 3.14 11.23 9.62
CA PHE A 85 2.54 11.79 8.41
C PHE A 85 2.90 13.28 8.21
N ALA A 86 2.86 14.09 9.28
CA ALA A 86 3.33 15.49 9.22
C ALA A 86 4.82 15.58 8.80
N ALA A 87 5.68 14.70 9.33
CA ALA A 87 7.09 14.65 8.95
C ALA A 87 7.30 14.19 7.49
N HIS A 88 6.42 13.33 6.95
CA HIS A 88 6.40 13.00 5.54
C HIS A 88 6.08 14.22 4.66
N LEU A 89 5.04 15.00 4.99
CA LEU A 89 4.69 16.19 4.21
C LEU A 89 5.77 17.28 4.31
N GLN A 90 6.37 17.47 5.48
CA GLN A 90 7.54 18.34 5.65
C GLN A 90 8.74 17.88 4.81
N THR A 91 8.96 16.57 4.72
CA THR A 91 10.02 15.99 3.87
C THR A 91 9.77 16.26 2.39
N LEU A 92 8.53 16.07 1.90
CA LEU A 92 8.17 16.38 0.51
C LEU A 92 8.43 17.88 0.20
N LYS A 93 8.00 18.77 1.10
CA LYS A 93 8.24 20.22 0.99
C LYS A 93 9.74 20.55 0.98
N ALA A 94 10.52 19.98 1.89
CA ALA A 94 11.98 20.17 1.97
C ALA A 94 12.75 19.55 0.79
N MET A 95 12.19 18.54 0.12
CA MET A 95 12.74 17.96 -1.12
C MET A 95 12.42 18.77 -2.37
N ALA A 96 11.53 19.78 -2.27
CA ALA A 96 11.00 20.58 -3.38
C ALA A 96 10.51 19.73 -4.56
N VAL A 97 9.83 18.61 -4.26
CA VAL A 97 9.26 17.73 -5.29
C VAL A 97 7.85 18.20 -5.69
N PRO A 98 7.51 18.21 -6.98
CA PRO A 98 6.13 18.42 -7.42
C PRO A 98 5.23 17.30 -6.88
N VAL A 99 4.14 17.66 -6.22
CA VAL A 99 3.07 16.72 -5.84
C VAL A 99 1.92 16.92 -6.83
N LEU A 100 1.49 15.85 -7.51
CA LEU A 100 0.51 15.90 -8.60
C LEU A 100 -0.80 15.23 -8.19
N ALA A 101 -1.92 15.78 -8.65
CA ALA A 101 -3.23 15.12 -8.60
C ALA A 101 -3.21 13.88 -9.52
N THR A 102 -3.96 12.82 -9.17
CA THR A 102 -3.84 11.56 -9.92
C THR A 102 -4.52 11.65 -11.27
N ARG A 103 -5.63 12.37 -11.41
CA ARG A 103 -6.30 12.57 -12.70
C ARG A 103 -5.40 13.32 -13.67
N ASP A 104 -4.78 14.41 -13.24
CA ASP A 104 -3.80 15.17 -14.03
C ASP A 104 -2.62 14.28 -14.44
N TYR A 105 -2.02 13.59 -13.47
CA TYR A 105 -0.89 12.70 -13.72
C TYR A 105 -1.21 11.59 -14.73
N VAL A 106 -2.38 10.96 -14.62
CA VAL A 106 -2.86 9.94 -15.57
C VAL A 106 -3.08 10.56 -16.95
N ALA A 107 -3.73 11.73 -17.02
CA ALA A 107 -4.03 12.41 -18.27
C ALA A 107 -2.75 12.86 -19.02
N MET A 108 -1.75 13.39 -18.28
CA MET A 108 -0.42 13.68 -18.84
C MET A 108 0.23 12.41 -19.42
N ARG A 109 0.19 11.28 -18.71
CA ARG A 109 0.74 10.00 -19.21
C ARG A 109 -0.01 9.44 -20.40
N GLN A 110 -1.34 9.63 -20.48
CA GLN A 110 -2.14 9.25 -21.64
C GLN A 110 -1.78 10.08 -22.88
N ARG A 111 -1.57 11.40 -22.71
CA ARG A 111 -1.16 12.32 -23.79
C ARG A 111 0.33 12.25 -24.15
N GLY A 112 1.13 11.48 -23.41
CA GLY A 112 2.59 11.39 -23.61
C GLY A 112 3.35 12.64 -23.17
N GLU A 113 2.76 13.47 -22.31
CA GLU A 113 3.34 14.74 -21.87
C GLU A 113 4.49 14.56 -20.88
N PRO A 114 5.46 15.51 -20.84
CA PRO A 114 6.56 15.47 -19.88
C PRO A 114 6.07 15.58 -18.43
N ILE A 115 6.21 14.50 -17.65
CA ILE A 115 5.96 14.54 -16.21
C ILE A 115 7.06 15.36 -15.51
N PRO A 116 6.72 16.29 -14.59
CA PRO A 116 7.69 17.04 -13.82
C PRO A 116 8.74 16.15 -13.15
N ARG A 117 10.02 16.56 -13.24
CA ARG A 117 11.13 15.75 -12.71
C ARG A 117 10.94 15.52 -11.21
N ARG A 118 11.09 14.26 -10.80
CA ARG A 118 10.96 13.82 -9.40
C ARG A 118 9.55 14.03 -8.81
N ALA A 119 8.51 14.04 -9.63
CA ALA A 119 7.13 14.10 -9.16
C ALA A 119 6.76 12.97 -8.18
N VAL A 120 5.77 13.28 -7.33
CA VAL A 120 5.16 12.40 -6.34
C VAL A 120 3.64 12.49 -6.45
N VAL A 121 2.93 11.40 -6.16
CA VAL A 121 1.46 11.32 -6.06
C VAL A 121 1.11 10.69 -4.71
N LEU A 122 0.06 11.17 -4.05
CA LEU A 122 -0.37 10.73 -2.71
C LEU A 122 -1.71 10.00 -2.77
N HIS A 123 -1.74 8.74 -2.35
CA HIS A 123 -2.93 7.88 -2.33
C HIS A 123 -3.26 7.45 -0.90
N PHE A 124 -4.54 7.40 -0.57
CA PHE A 124 -5.08 6.88 0.68
C PHE A 124 -6.10 5.79 0.34
N ASP A 125 -5.91 4.57 0.82
CA ASP A 125 -6.84 3.46 0.57
C ASP A 125 -7.85 3.29 1.74
N ASP A 126 -8.92 2.54 1.47
CA ASP A 126 -10.05 2.16 2.35
C ASP A 126 -11.05 3.25 2.75
N GLY A 127 -10.69 4.52 2.77
CA GLY A 127 -11.62 5.61 3.09
C GLY A 127 -11.91 5.79 4.59
N TYR A 128 -10.92 5.57 5.45
CA TYR A 128 -11.06 5.73 6.90
C TYR A 128 -11.39 7.16 7.33
N PHE A 129 -12.23 7.33 8.36
CA PHE A 129 -12.64 8.65 8.87
C PHE A 129 -11.45 9.48 9.38
N ASP A 130 -10.39 8.84 9.87
CA ASP A 130 -9.15 9.53 10.26
C ASP A 130 -8.49 10.30 9.10
N ASN A 131 -8.78 9.95 7.84
CA ASN A 131 -8.30 10.68 6.67
C ASN A 131 -8.93 12.09 6.63
N TRP A 132 -10.25 12.19 6.84
CA TRP A 132 -10.95 13.46 6.98
C TRP A 132 -10.48 14.27 8.20
N CYS A 133 -10.25 13.59 9.32
CA CYS A 133 -9.87 14.23 10.58
C CYS A 133 -8.42 14.71 10.63
N HIS A 134 -7.49 14.00 9.97
CA HIS A 134 -6.05 14.16 10.19
C HIS A 134 -5.22 14.29 8.91
N ALA A 135 -5.58 13.60 7.81
CA ALA A 135 -4.86 13.73 6.54
C ALA A 135 -5.24 15.01 5.77
N VAL A 136 -6.54 15.20 5.51
CA VAL A 136 -7.08 16.34 4.74
C VAL A 136 -6.62 17.72 5.27
N PRO A 137 -6.63 18.02 6.59
CA PRO A 137 -6.20 19.34 7.08
C PRO A 137 -4.72 19.64 6.77
N LEU A 138 -3.86 18.61 6.89
CA LEU A 138 -2.42 18.75 6.63
C LEU A 138 -2.11 18.83 5.14
N LEU A 139 -2.85 18.10 4.30
CA LEU A 139 -2.75 18.20 2.84
C LEU A 139 -3.14 19.61 2.36
N VAL A 140 -4.26 20.15 2.85
CA VAL A 140 -4.70 21.53 2.56
C VAL A 140 -3.67 22.56 3.04
N GLN A 141 -3.15 22.42 4.27
CA GLN A 141 -2.12 23.31 4.81
C GLN A 141 -0.82 23.32 3.96
N HIS A 142 -0.49 22.20 3.33
CA HIS A 142 0.66 22.06 2.45
C HIS A 142 0.39 22.40 0.97
N GLY A 143 -0.88 22.55 0.57
CA GLY A 143 -1.28 22.68 -0.84
C GLY A 143 -0.97 21.42 -1.65
N PHE A 144 -1.01 20.24 -1.03
CA PHE A 144 -0.66 18.98 -1.68
C PHE A 144 -1.91 18.21 -2.15
N PRO A 145 -2.02 17.91 -3.46
CA PRO A 145 -3.11 17.09 -3.97
C PRO A 145 -2.95 15.62 -3.53
N ALA A 146 -4.08 14.91 -3.45
CA ALA A 146 -4.15 13.51 -3.07
C ALA A 146 -5.46 12.83 -3.54
N THR A 147 -5.44 11.51 -3.63
CA THR A 147 -6.61 10.69 -3.98
C THR A 147 -6.97 9.74 -2.84
N PHE A 148 -8.25 9.73 -2.46
CA PHE A 148 -8.83 8.82 -1.47
C PHE A 148 -9.62 7.73 -2.19
N PHE A 149 -9.21 6.48 -2.02
CA PHE A 149 -9.86 5.31 -2.60
C PHE A 149 -10.81 4.69 -1.58
N VAL A 150 -12.11 4.69 -1.88
CA VAL A 150 -13.17 4.29 -0.93
C VAL A 150 -13.82 2.97 -1.32
N SER A 151 -14.09 2.12 -0.34
CA SER A 151 -14.77 0.84 -0.53
C SER A 151 -16.27 0.98 -0.22
N LEU A 152 -17.15 0.85 -1.23
CA LEU A 152 -18.53 1.33 -1.14
C LEU A 152 -19.31 0.83 0.09
N ASN A 153 -19.27 -0.48 0.38
CA ASN A 153 -20.04 -1.04 1.50
C ASN A 153 -19.54 -0.59 2.88
N PHE A 154 -18.32 -0.06 2.98
CA PHE A 154 -17.80 0.45 4.24
C PHE A 154 -18.11 1.94 4.47
N ILE A 155 -18.62 2.68 3.47
CA ILE A 155 -18.97 4.09 3.62
C ILE A 155 -20.02 4.25 4.73
N GLU A 156 -19.79 5.22 5.61
CA GLU A 156 -20.69 5.50 6.74
C GLU A 156 -22.01 6.13 6.23
N PRO A 157 -23.18 5.69 6.70
CA PRO A 157 -24.44 6.34 6.39
C PRO A 157 -24.49 7.75 7.00
N GLY A 158 -24.82 8.75 6.19
CA GLY A 158 -24.99 10.13 6.65
C GLY A 158 -24.90 11.14 5.53
N ASP A 159 -25.73 12.18 5.61
CA ASP A 159 -25.78 13.34 4.71
C ASP A 159 -25.08 14.57 5.29
N GLN A 160 -24.69 14.54 6.56
CA GLN A 160 -23.96 15.61 7.25
C GLN A 160 -22.47 15.27 7.42
N VAL A 161 -21.64 16.31 7.34
CA VAL A 161 -20.19 16.21 7.58
C VAL A 161 -19.94 16.19 9.09
N ARG A 162 -19.35 15.11 9.60
CA ARG A 162 -19.07 14.95 11.03
C ARG A 162 -17.91 15.83 11.52
N ALA A 163 -17.95 16.13 12.81
CA ALA A 163 -16.90 16.84 13.51
C ALA A 163 -15.63 15.97 13.63
N ARG A 164 -14.45 16.60 13.54
CA ARG A 164 -13.14 15.92 13.50
C ARG A 164 -12.66 15.34 14.85
N ALA A 165 -13.60 15.00 15.73
CA ALA A 165 -13.40 14.40 17.05
C ALA A 165 -14.37 13.23 17.32
N GLU A 166 -15.14 12.82 16.31
CA GLU A 166 -16.10 11.72 16.41
C GLU A 166 -15.42 10.33 16.33
N ARG A 167 -16.23 9.29 16.47
CA ARG A 167 -15.82 7.89 16.59
C ARG A 167 -14.91 7.44 15.41
N PRO A 168 -13.93 6.55 15.62
CA PRO A 168 -13.27 5.85 14.53
C PRO A 168 -14.27 5.11 13.63
N GLY A 169 -13.93 4.98 12.35
CA GLY A 169 -14.77 4.33 11.35
C GLY A 169 -14.35 4.72 9.95
N TYR A 170 -15.31 4.76 9.03
CA TYR A 170 -15.13 5.16 7.63
C TYR A 170 -15.75 6.53 7.35
N MET A 171 -15.38 7.17 6.26
CA MET A 171 -15.98 8.44 5.82
C MET A 171 -17.41 8.22 5.29
N SER A 172 -18.27 9.23 5.43
CA SER A 172 -19.60 9.30 4.82
C SER A 172 -19.56 9.96 3.44
N TRP A 173 -20.61 9.77 2.61
CA TRP A 173 -20.70 10.48 1.32
C TRP A 173 -20.70 12.01 1.46
N ALA A 174 -21.19 12.55 2.57
CA ALA A 174 -21.09 13.98 2.86
C ALA A 174 -19.63 14.45 3.00
N GLU A 175 -18.80 13.68 3.70
CA GLU A 175 -17.36 13.95 3.86
C GLU A 175 -16.61 13.75 2.54
N LEU A 176 -16.97 12.74 1.75
CA LEU A 176 -16.37 12.51 0.43
C LEU A 176 -16.70 13.62 -0.57
N ARG A 177 -17.94 14.14 -0.56
CA ARG A 177 -18.31 15.36 -1.31
C ARG A 177 -17.54 16.59 -0.82
N ALA A 178 -17.36 16.74 0.50
CA ALA A 178 -16.56 17.82 1.07
C ALA A 178 -15.06 17.72 0.69
N ILE A 179 -14.55 16.51 0.44
CA ILE A 179 -13.20 16.29 -0.09
C ILE A 179 -13.12 16.67 -1.57
N GLU A 180 -14.03 16.21 -2.43
CA GLU A 180 -14.05 16.59 -3.87
C GLU A 180 -14.24 18.10 -4.09
N ALA A 181 -14.89 18.81 -3.16
CA ALA A 181 -15.00 20.27 -3.20
C ALA A 181 -13.68 21.01 -2.93
N ILE A 182 -12.64 20.34 -2.44
CA ILE A 182 -11.32 20.92 -2.16
C ILE A 182 -10.42 20.75 -3.40
N PRO A 183 -9.93 21.84 -4.01
CA PRO A 183 -9.07 21.76 -5.20
C PRO A 183 -7.84 20.86 -4.99
N GLY A 184 -7.67 19.89 -5.89
CA GLY A 184 -6.57 18.92 -5.87
C GLY A 184 -6.80 17.70 -4.98
N LEU A 185 -7.90 17.61 -4.23
CA LEU A 185 -8.30 16.37 -3.57
C LEU A 185 -9.32 15.62 -4.43
N GLU A 186 -9.14 14.30 -4.52
CA GLU A 186 -9.90 13.41 -5.40
C GLU A 186 -10.46 12.23 -4.60
N VAL A 187 -11.65 11.77 -4.92
CA VAL A 187 -12.26 10.52 -4.44
C VAL A 187 -12.46 9.57 -5.61
N GLU A 188 -12.07 8.31 -5.44
CA GLU A 188 -12.10 7.26 -6.46
C GLU A 188 -12.45 5.90 -5.81
N PRO A 189 -12.89 4.88 -6.56
CA PRO A 189 -13.29 3.60 -5.97
C PRO A 189 -12.12 2.67 -5.62
N HIS A 190 -12.22 2.01 -4.47
CA HIS A 190 -11.42 0.85 -4.08
C HIS A 190 -12.14 -0.50 -4.32
N GLY A 191 -13.28 -0.45 -5.01
CA GLY A 191 -14.21 -1.58 -5.15
C GLY A 191 -15.36 -1.49 -4.15
N ILE A 192 -16.09 -2.59 -4.02
CA ILE A 192 -17.28 -2.67 -3.17
C ILE A 192 -16.89 -2.96 -1.72
N ASP A 193 -16.00 -3.93 -1.51
CA ASP A 193 -15.37 -4.28 -0.25
C ASP A 193 -14.11 -5.13 -0.51
N HIS A 194 -13.41 -5.55 0.56
CA HIS A 194 -12.27 -6.46 0.50
C HIS A 194 -12.71 -7.94 0.40
N ALA A 195 -13.72 -8.22 -0.43
CA ALA A 195 -14.28 -9.57 -0.61
C ALA A 195 -13.19 -10.62 -0.87
N ARG A 196 -13.35 -11.75 -0.19
CA ARG A 196 -12.59 -12.97 -0.43
C ARG A 196 -13.54 -14.10 -0.79
N ILE A 197 -13.10 -14.96 -1.69
CA ILE A 197 -13.85 -16.11 -2.18
C ILE A 197 -13.07 -17.40 -1.89
N ALA A 198 -13.81 -18.48 -1.63
CA ALA A 198 -13.24 -19.81 -1.46
C ALA A 198 -12.57 -20.26 -2.76
N VAL A 199 -11.47 -21.01 -2.67
CA VAL A 199 -10.74 -21.56 -3.84
C VAL A 199 -10.49 -23.08 -3.77
N ALA A 200 -11.02 -23.74 -2.73
CA ALA A 200 -11.14 -25.19 -2.63
C ALA A 200 -12.15 -25.54 -1.53
N GLY A 201 -12.81 -26.71 -1.64
CA GLY A 201 -13.81 -27.17 -0.66
C GLY A 201 -13.22 -27.69 0.66
N ALA A 202 -11.96 -28.14 0.67
CA ALA A 202 -11.31 -28.65 1.87
C ALA A 202 -11.03 -27.51 2.87
N ALA A 203 -11.66 -27.55 4.04
CA ALA A 203 -11.50 -26.56 5.09
C ALA A 203 -10.06 -26.53 5.65
N VAL A 204 -9.48 -25.34 5.81
CA VAL A 204 -8.17 -25.14 6.44
C VAL A 204 -8.26 -24.82 7.94
N ALA A 205 -9.43 -24.38 8.41
CA ALA A 205 -9.73 -24.15 9.82
C ALA A 205 -11.23 -24.28 10.11
N ARG A 206 -11.60 -24.09 11.38
CA ARG A 206 -12.97 -23.91 11.84
C ARG A 206 -13.12 -22.53 12.47
N LEU A 207 -14.29 -21.93 12.30
CA LEU A 207 -14.62 -20.64 12.91
C LEU A 207 -14.88 -20.83 14.41
N THR A 208 -14.30 -19.99 15.25
CA THR A 208 -14.37 -20.03 16.72
C THR A 208 -14.64 -18.65 17.28
N ALA A 209 -15.13 -18.57 18.52
CA ALA A 209 -15.30 -17.29 19.22
C ALA A 209 -13.98 -16.49 19.35
N ALA A 210 -12.82 -17.15 19.27
CA ALA A 210 -11.50 -16.52 19.38
C ALA A 210 -10.95 -15.99 18.04
N ASN A 211 -11.17 -16.69 16.92
CA ASN A 211 -10.56 -16.37 15.62
C ASN A 211 -11.52 -15.76 14.57
N TRP A 212 -12.80 -15.54 14.89
CA TRP A 212 -13.75 -15.07 13.88
C TRP A 212 -13.38 -13.69 13.29
N ARG A 213 -12.68 -12.85 14.06
CA ARG A 213 -12.15 -11.57 13.58
C ARG A 213 -11.00 -11.71 12.56
N ASP A 214 -10.20 -12.78 12.67
CA ASP A 214 -9.18 -13.13 11.65
C ASP A 214 -9.83 -13.62 10.34
N HIS A 215 -11.15 -13.86 10.37
CA HIS A 215 -11.96 -14.37 9.27
C HIS A 215 -13.19 -13.49 8.99
N LEU A 216 -13.12 -12.18 9.28
CA LEU A 216 -14.17 -11.18 9.02
C LEU A 216 -14.77 -11.28 7.60
N TRP A 217 -13.94 -11.60 6.62
CA TRP A 217 -14.36 -11.79 5.23
C TRP A 217 -15.50 -12.81 5.05
N LEU A 218 -15.60 -13.85 5.90
CA LEU A 218 -16.73 -14.80 5.89
C LEU A 218 -18.02 -14.12 6.34
N GLN A 219 -17.95 -13.31 7.40
CA GLN A 219 -19.11 -12.58 7.92
C GLN A 219 -19.58 -11.53 6.90
N TRP A 220 -18.64 -10.80 6.29
CA TRP A 220 -18.90 -9.84 5.21
C TRP A 220 -19.48 -10.51 3.95
N ALA A 221 -18.96 -11.66 3.52
CA ALA A 221 -19.48 -12.37 2.35
C ALA A 221 -20.91 -12.91 2.59
N ALA A 222 -21.23 -13.29 3.82
CA ALA A 222 -22.59 -13.68 4.23
C ALA A 222 -23.50 -12.48 4.58
N SER A 223 -23.01 -11.24 4.47
CA SER A 223 -23.75 -10.01 4.80
C SER A 223 -23.74 -9.05 3.60
N PRO A 224 -24.67 -9.19 2.64
CA PRO A 224 -24.80 -8.25 1.54
C PRO A 224 -25.21 -6.86 2.05
N GLY A 225 -24.83 -5.81 1.32
CA GLY A 225 -25.09 -4.42 1.68
C GLY A 225 -24.06 -3.83 2.66
N PRO A 226 -24.44 -2.80 3.44
CA PRO A 226 -23.54 -2.02 4.28
C PRO A 226 -22.79 -2.85 5.32
N LYS A 227 -21.54 -2.45 5.55
CA LYS A 227 -20.56 -3.10 6.44
C LYS A 227 -19.87 -2.11 7.38
N HIS A 228 -20.11 -0.81 7.26
CA HIS A 228 -19.42 0.26 8.02
C HIS A 228 -19.27 -0.04 9.53
N ASP A 229 -20.29 -0.64 10.16
CA ASP A 229 -20.36 -0.95 11.59
C ASP A 229 -19.66 -2.25 12.04
N TRP A 230 -18.99 -2.98 11.13
CA TRP A 230 -18.50 -4.35 11.41
C TRP A 230 -17.61 -4.47 12.66
N TYR A 231 -16.90 -3.40 13.01
CA TYR A 231 -15.95 -3.36 14.13
C TYR A 231 -16.65 -3.33 15.50
N ASP A 232 -17.92 -2.92 15.56
CA ASP A 232 -18.73 -2.91 16.78
C ASP A 232 -19.27 -4.28 17.17
N ARG A 233 -19.30 -5.22 16.21
CA ARG A 233 -19.82 -6.57 16.42
C ARG A 233 -18.94 -7.28 17.45
N THR A 234 -19.51 -7.61 18.60
CA THR A 234 -18.78 -8.29 19.69
C THR A 234 -18.56 -9.77 19.41
N ALA A 235 -19.46 -10.39 18.64
CA ALA A 235 -19.43 -11.79 18.20
C ALA A 235 -19.70 -11.92 16.68
N ALA A 236 -19.42 -13.11 16.13
CA ALA A 236 -19.84 -13.50 14.79
C ALA A 236 -21.38 -13.42 14.65
N TRP A 237 -21.87 -12.94 13.50
CA TRP A 237 -23.29 -12.57 13.33
C TRP A 237 -23.97 -13.23 12.13
N ALA A 238 -23.25 -13.55 11.05
CA ALA A 238 -23.81 -14.10 9.82
C ALA A 238 -23.33 -15.54 9.55
N VAL A 239 -22.06 -15.85 9.81
CA VAL A 239 -21.52 -17.21 9.70
C VAL A 239 -21.35 -17.81 11.11
N PRO A 240 -22.08 -18.89 11.46
CA PRO A 240 -22.04 -19.49 12.80
C PRO A 240 -20.67 -20.00 13.23
N ILE A 241 -20.43 -20.01 14.54
CA ILE A 241 -19.29 -20.70 15.15
C ILE A 241 -19.37 -22.20 14.84
N GLY A 242 -18.22 -22.83 14.57
CA GLY A 242 -18.13 -24.21 14.08
C GLY A 242 -18.17 -24.34 12.56
N SER A 243 -18.52 -23.28 11.82
CA SER A 243 -18.46 -23.27 10.35
C SER A 243 -17.07 -23.57 9.81
N ALA A 244 -17.01 -24.20 8.64
CA ALA A 244 -15.76 -24.42 7.93
C ALA A 244 -15.15 -23.10 7.43
N VAL A 245 -13.83 -22.95 7.56
CA VAL A 245 -13.07 -21.85 6.95
C VAL A 245 -12.33 -22.43 5.73
N PRO A 246 -12.79 -22.16 4.50
CA PRO A 246 -12.11 -22.63 3.30
C PRO A 246 -10.86 -21.77 3.01
N PRO A 247 -9.87 -22.30 2.26
CA PRO A 247 -8.79 -21.48 1.73
C PRO A 247 -9.39 -20.44 0.80
N SER A 248 -8.96 -19.18 0.93
CA SER A 248 -9.54 -18.06 0.18
C SER A 248 -8.51 -17.16 -0.51
N ARG A 249 -8.95 -16.54 -1.60
CA ARG A 249 -8.24 -15.48 -2.34
C ARG A 249 -9.13 -14.24 -2.42
N LEU A 250 -8.56 -13.10 -2.81
CA LEU A 250 -9.35 -11.90 -3.10
C LEU A 250 -10.25 -12.14 -4.31
N ALA A 251 -11.50 -11.67 -4.24
CA ALA A 251 -12.46 -11.85 -5.30
C ALA A 251 -11.95 -11.30 -6.64
N LEU A 252 -11.55 -10.03 -6.68
CA LEU A 252 -11.14 -9.34 -7.91
C LEU A 252 -9.77 -9.78 -8.48
N ALA A 253 -9.13 -10.78 -7.88
CA ALA A 253 -7.78 -11.23 -8.24
C ALA A 253 -7.64 -12.73 -8.51
N SER A 254 -8.72 -13.52 -8.42
CA SER A 254 -8.66 -14.98 -8.59
C SER A 254 -10.02 -15.54 -9.01
N PRO A 255 -10.06 -16.71 -9.68
CA PRO A 255 -11.26 -17.53 -9.75
C PRO A 255 -11.57 -18.13 -8.38
N GLY A 256 -12.85 -18.15 -8.03
CA GLY A 256 -13.39 -18.83 -6.86
C GLY A 256 -13.94 -20.21 -7.17
N LEU A 257 -14.36 -20.89 -6.12
CA LEU A 257 -15.17 -22.11 -6.20
C LEU A 257 -16.66 -21.71 -6.14
N SER A 258 -17.44 -22.17 -7.12
CA SER A 258 -18.89 -21.99 -7.22
C SER A 258 -19.55 -23.38 -7.24
N GLY A 259 -20.20 -23.74 -6.13
CA GLY A 259 -20.58 -25.14 -5.89
C GLY A 259 -19.34 -26.03 -5.83
N ASP A 260 -19.28 -27.05 -6.69
CA ASP A 260 -18.14 -27.97 -6.83
C ASP A 260 -17.20 -27.61 -8.00
N ALA A 261 -17.51 -26.55 -8.77
CA ALA A 261 -16.74 -26.14 -9.94
C ALA A 261 -15.93 -24.86 -9.67
N MET A 262 -14.76 -24.73 -10.29
CA MET A 262 -14.04 -23.45 -10.30
C MET A 262 -14.66 -22.49 -11.33
N GLU A 263 -14.77 -21.21 -10.98
CA GLU A 263 -15.13 -20.13 -11.90
C GLU A 263 -14.26 -20.18 -13.16
N THR A 264 -14.90 -20.08 -14.32
CA THR A 264 -14.22 -19.88 -15.61
C THR A 264 -13.73 -18.43 -15.73
N ASP A 265 -12.86 -18.15 -16.71
CA ASP A 265 -12.44 -16.78 -17.00
C ASP A 265 -13.62 -15.85 -17.35
N ALA A 266 -14.73 -16.40 -17.89
CA ALA A 266 -15.95 -15.66 -18.17
C ALA A 266 -16.74 -15.29 -16.90
N ASP A 267 -16.77 -16.18 -15.91
CA ASP A 267 -17.40 -15.91 -14.60
C ASP A 267 -16.61 -14.83 -13.84
N VAL A 268 -15.27 -14.97 -13.82
CA VAL A 268 -14.36 -13.96 -13.24
C VAL A 268 -14.53 -12.61 -13.92
N ALA A 269 -14.59 -12.58 -15.26
CA ALA A 269 -14.81 -11.36 -16.03
C ALA A 269 -16.17 -10.72 -15.72
N THR A 270 -17.23 -11.52 -15.62
CA THR A 270 -18.58 -11.06 -15.28
C THR A 270 -18.59 -10.43 -13.89
N ARG A 271 -18.04 -11.11 -12.87
CA ARG A 271 -17.99 -10.63 -11.49
C ARG A 271 -17.18 -9.34 -11.34
N ILE A 272 -16.07 -9.20 -12.08
CA ILE A 272 -15.30 -7.95 -12.13
C ILE A 272 -16.10 -6.83 -12.80
N ARG A 273 -16.77 -7.11 -13.94
CA ARG A 273 -17.62 -6.13 -14.62
C ARG A 273 -18.72 -5.61 -13.70
N THR A 274 -19.47 -6.49 -13.03
CA THR A 274 -20.51 -6.11 -12.06
C THR A 274 -19.97 -5.18 -10.96
N THR A 275 -18.83 -5.52 -10.36
CA THR A 275 -18.17 -4.70 -9.32
C THR A 275 -17.83 -3.29 -9.83
N LEU A 276 -17.31 -3.20 -11.04
CA LEU A 276 -16.88 -1.94 -11.64
C LEU A 276 -18.06 -1.09 -12.16
N ASP A 277 -19.13 -1.72 -12.64
CA ASP A 277 -20.36 -1.04 -13.04
C ASP A 277 -21.14 -0.50 -11.82
N GLU A 278 -21.14 -1.22 -10.70
CA GLU A 278 -21.66 -0.73 -9.42
C GLU A 278 -20.84 0.48 -8.93
N CYS A 279 -19.51 0.42 -8.99
CA CYS A 279 -18.66 1.59 -8.71
C CYS A 279 -18.93 2.78 -9.66
N ASN A 280 -19.11 2.54 -10.96
CA ASN A 280 -19.46 3.57 -11.93
C ASN A 280 -20.81 4.23 -11.62
N SER A 281 -21.80 3.44 -11.22
CA SER A 281 -23.17 3.90 -10.97
C SER A 281 -23.23 4.69 -9.66
N THR A 282 -22.75 4.13 -8.54
CA THR A 282 -22.76 4.81 -7.24
C THR A 282 -21.98 6.13 -7.26
N PHE A 283 -20.84 6.20 -7.95
CA PHE A 283 -20.10 7.47 -8.10
C PHE A 283 -20.85 8.50 -8.95
N ALA A 284 -21.55 8.06 -10.00
CA ALA A 284 -22.37 8.95 -10.81
C ALA A 284 -23.54 9.53 -9.99
N ASP A 285 -24.16 8.72 -9.14
CA ASP A 285 -25.27 9.13 -8.27
C ASP A 285 -24.81 10.04 -7.12
N GLU A 286 -23.73 9.69 -6.42
CA GLU A 286 -23.30 10.37 -5.18
C GLU A 286 -22.37 11.58 -5.43
N LEU A 287 -21.61 11.60 -6.53
CA LEU A 287 -20.67 12.66 -6.89
C LEU A 287 -20.97 13.35 -8.23
N GLY A 288 -22.03 12.94 -8.95
CA GLY A 288 -22.41 13.54 -10.23
C GLY A 288 -21.47 13.22 -11.40
N ARG A 289 -20.52 12.28 -11.22
CA ARG A 289 -19.52 11.92 -12.24
C ARG A 289 -19.11 10.45 -12.14
N LYS A 290 -18.72 9.86 -13.26
CA LYS A 290 -18.04 8.56 -13.24
C LYS A 290 -16.63 8.68 -12.62
N PRO A 291 -16.11 7.61 -12.01
CA PRO A 291 -14.73 7.53 -11.57
C PRO A 291 -13.77 7.42 -12.77
N LEU A 292 -12.52 7.80 -12.56
CA LEU A 292 -11.47 7.73 -13.59
C LEU A 292 -10.36 6.74 -13.24
N ILE A 293 -10.16 6.44 -11.95
CA ILE A 293 -9.06 5.58 -11.49
C ILE A 293 -9.62 4.47 -10.59
N PHE A 294 -9.40 3.20 -10.94
CA PHE A 294 -9.77 2.10 -10.06
C PHE A 294 -8.60 1.63 -9.19
N CYS A 295 -8.79 1.57 -7.87
CA CYS A 295 -7.82 0.95 -6.98
C CYS A 295 -8.19 -0.49 -6.65
N TRP A 296 -7.34 -1.45 -7.05
CA TRP A 296 -7.55 -2.86 -6.73
C TRP A 296 -7.21 -3.19 -5.27
N PRO A 297 -8.10 -3.87 -4.51
CA PRO A 297 -7.81 -4.42 -3.18
C PRO A 297 -6.47 -5.16 -3.10
N GLU A 298 -5.70 -4.89 -2.04
CA GLU A 298 -4.31 -5.31 -1.84
C GLU A 298 -3.36 -5.10 -3.05
N ASN A 299 -3.66 -4.18 -3.98
CA ASN A 299 -2.96 -4.02 -5.27
C ASN A 299 -2.95 -5.29 -6.16
N LYS A 300 -3.99 -6.15 -6.09
CA LYS A 300 -4.10 -7.40 -6.85
C LYS A 300 -5.30 -7.41 -7.79
N CYS A 301 -5.07 -7.77 -9.05
CA CYS A 301 -6.04 -7.77 -10.14
C CYS A 301 -5.94 -9.09 -10.91
N ALA A 302 -7.06 -9.64 -11.36
CA ALA A 302 -7.09 -10.79 -12.28
C ALA A 302 -6.57 -10.39 -13.68
N ALA A 303 -6.29 -11.37 -14.55
CA ALA A 303 -5.73 -11.10 -15.88
C ALA A 303 -6.60 -10.14 -16.71
N ALA A 304 -7.90 -10.43 -16.82
CA ALA A 304 -8.87 -9.62 -17.58
C ALA A 304 -9.23 -8.28 -16.91
N GLY A 305 -8.99 -8.10 -15.61
CA GLY A 305 -9.58 -7.00 -14.84
C GLY A 305 -9.18 -5.60 -15.31
N ARG A 306 -7.96 -5.43 -15.84
CA ARG A 306 -7.50 -4.15 -16.42
C ARG A 306 -8.21 -3.80 -17.71
N GLU A 307 -8.43 -4.80 -18.57
CA GLU A 307 -9.10 -4.60 -19.85
C GLU A 307 -10.58 -4.27 -19.62
N ILE A 308 -11.25 -4.99 -18.72
CA ILE A 308 -12.63 -4.71 -18.31
C ILE A 308 -12.75 -3.30 -17.73
N ALA A 309 -11.82 -2.87 -16.86
CA ALA A 309 -11.82 -1.50 -16.35
C ALA A 309 -11.67 -0.46 -17.48
N GLN A 310 -10.80 -0.70 -18.45
CA GLN A 310 -10.67 0.19 -19.61
C GLN A 310 -11.93 0.21 -20.50
N GLN A 311 -12.58 -0.94 -20.72
CA GLN A 311 -13.86 -1.04 -21.44
C GLN A 311 -14.98 -0.25 -20.73
N LEU A 312 -14.95 -0.17 -19.40
CA LEU A 312 -15.91 0.55 -18.56
C LEU A 312 -15.55 2.04 -18.32
N GLY A 313 -14.52 2.55 -18.99
CA GLY A 313 -14.14 3.97 -18.98
C GLY A 313 -13.10 4.40 -17.95
N PHE A 314 -12.53 3.47 -17.16
CA PHE A 314 -11.45 3.81 -16.24
C PHE A 314 -10.16 4.15 -17.01
N ALA A 315 -9.64 5.36 -16.79
CA ALA A 315 -8.44 5.90 -17.42
C ALA A 315 -7.16 5.18 -16.96
N ALA A 316 -7.12 4.72 -15.71
CA ALA A 316 -6.01 3.92 -15.17
C ALA A 316 -6.47 3.04 -14.00
N THR A 317 -5.68 2.02 -13.66
CA THR A 317 -5.89 1.21 -12.44
C THR A 317 -4.60 0.89 -11.70
N THR A 318 -4.68 0.70 -10.38
CA THR A 318 -3.52 0.40 -9.51
C THR A 318 -2.98 -1.02 -9.70
N GLY A 319 -2.21 -1.58 -8.76
CA GLY A 319 -1.67 -2.94 -8.88
C GLY A 319 -0.48 -3.12 -9.83
N GLY A 320 0.15 -2.02 -10.27
CA GLY A 320 1.37 -2.05 -11.08
C GLY A 320 2.60 -2.54 -10.32
N LYS A 321 3.57 -3.13 -11.03
CA LYS A 321 4.81 -3.73 -10.47
C LYS A 321 6.10 -3.04 -10.94
N GLY A 322 5.99 -1.92 -11.67
CA GLY A 322 7.09 -1.09 -12.18
C GLY A 322 7.31 0.16 -11.31
N ARG A 323 7.82 1.24 -11.89
CA ARG A 323 8.06 2.53 -11.21
C ARG A 323 7.36 3.73 -11.86
N ASN A 324 6.48 3.48 -12.84
CA ASN A 324 5.81 4.51 -13.64
C ASN A 324 6.80 5.37 -14.43
N ALA A 325 7.83 4.75 -15.01
CA ALA A 325 8.70 5.40 -15.99
C ALA A 325 7.97 5.63 -17.33
N ALA A 326 8.49 6.53 -18.18
CA ALA A 326 7.86 6.91 -19.44
C ALA A 326 7.60 5.73 -20.42
N GLY A 327 8.42 4.67 -20.36
CA GLY A 327 8.23 3.45 -21.15
C GLY A 327 7.32 2.38 -20.53
N GLU A 328 6.69 2.65 -19.38
CA GLU A 328 5.69 1.76 -18.77
C GLU A 328 4.27 2.15 -19.23
N ALA A 329 3.32 1.21 -19.21
CA ALA A 329 1.93 1.45 -19.62
C ALA A 329 1.28 2.61 -18.85
N HIS A 330 0.62 3.53 -19.56
CA HIS A 330 0.05 4.76 -18.99
C HIS A 330 -1.12 4.48 -18.02
N ASN A 331 -1.93 3.47 -18.33
CA ASN A 331 -3.11 3.05 -17.57
C ASN A 331 -2.80 2.13 -16.38
N VAL A 332 -1.52 1.89 -16.06
CA VAL A 332 -1.08 1.06 -14.94
C VAL A 332 -0.33 1.89 -13.91
N LEU A 333 -0.90 2.00 -12.70
CA LEU A 333 -0.30 2.72 -11.58
C LEU A 333 0.43 1.75 -10.63
N SER A 334 1.75 1.90 -10.56
CA SER A 334 2.65 1.13 -9.69
C SER A 334 2.95 1.92 -8.41
N ARG A 335 2.36 1.48 -7.29
CA ARG A 335 2.39 2.20 -6.02
C ARG A 335 3.44 1.65 -5.05
N VAL A 336 3.68 2.35 -3.95
CA VAL A 336 4.53 1.88 -2.85
C VAL A 336 3.92 2.27 -1.50
N HIS A 337 3.72 1.27 -0.64
CA HIS A 337 3.20 1.46 0.71
C HIS A 337 4.20 2.24 1.57
N VAL A 338 3.72 3.23 2.31
CA VAL A 338 4.52 4.02 3.24
C VAL A 338 4.26 3.50 4.66
N PRO A 339 5.23 2.80 5.28
CA PRO A 339 5.07 2.31 6.65
C PRO A 339 5.30 3.43 7.67
N ASP A 340 4.87 3.21 8.91
CA ASP A 340 5.43 3.87 10.09
C ASP A 340 6.55 3.00 10.71
N ARG A 341 7.36 3.61 11.58
CA ARG A 341 8.43 2.97 12.36
C ARG A 341 9.41 2.21 11.46
N SER A 342 9.99 2.88 10.48
CA SER A 342 10.92 2.33 9.48
C SER A 342 12.19 1.73 10.10
N LEU A 343 12.56 2.12 11.33
CA LEU A 343 13.64 1.52 12.12
C LEU A 343 13.15 0.59 13.26
N GLY A 344 11.84 0.33 13.37
CA GLY A 344 11.22 -0.46 14.43
C GLY A 344 10.75 0.33 15.66
N PHE A 345 11.09 1.62 15.74
CA PHE A 345 10.66 2.57 16.76
C PHE A 345 10.14 3.86 16.12
N ALA A 346 9.38 4.67 16.87
CA ALA A 346 8.87 5.95 16.38
C ALA A 346 9.98 7.01 16.37
N SER A 347 10.24 7.62 15.21
CA SER A 347 11.23 8.68 15.06
C SER A 347 10.93 9.49 13.77
N PRO A 348 10.30 10.68 13.86
CA PRO A 348 9.90 11.45 12.69
C PRO A 348 11.05 11.76 11.72
N ARG A 349 12.28 11.91 12.25
CA ARG A 349 13.50 12.11 11.44
C ARG A 349 13.87 10.87 10.61
N SER A 350 13.73 9.67 11.16
CA SER A 350 13.99 8.43 10.41
C SER A 350 12.91 8.14 9.40
N GLU A 351 11.65 8.48 9.69
CA GLU A 351 10.55 8.30 8.74
C GLU A 351 10.68 9.24 7.54
N GLY A 352 10.99 10.52 7.76
CA GLY A 352 11.33 11.46 6.68
C GLY A 352 12.52 10.99 5.83
N PHE A 353 13.57 10.45 6.46
CA PHE A 353 14.71 9.88 5.74
C PHE A 353 14.34 8.61 4.95
N ALA A 354 13.54 7.70 5.53
CA ALA A 354 13.02 6.51 4.86
C ALA A 354 12.19 6.89 3.62
N LEU A 355 11.29 7.88 3.77
CA LEU A 355 10.47 8.39 2.68
C LEU A 355 11.33 8.95 1.54
N ARG A 356 12.34 9.77 1.86
CA ARG A 356 13.28 10.31 0.86
C ARG A 356 14.01 9.20 0.10
N ALA A 357 14.43 8.15 0.80
CA ALA A 357 15.07 6.98 0.19
C ALA A 357 14.10 6.18 -0.70
N LEU A 358 12.86 6.00 -0.25
CA LEU A 358 11.78 5.32 -0.97
C LEU A 358 11.44 6.03 -2.28
N ILE A 359 11.25 7.35 -2.21
CA ILE A 359 11.01 8.23 -3.36
C ILE A 359 12.21 8.18 -4.32
N GLY A 360 13.44 8.30 -3.82
CA GLY A 360 14.64 8.24 -4.64
C GLY A 360 14.79 6.91 -5.41
N ALA A 361 14.46 5.79 -4.78
CA ALA A 361 14.44 4.48 -5.44
C ALA A 361 13.34 4.38 -6.54
N MET A 362 12.16 4.97 -6.32
CA MET A 362 11.10 5.07 -7.33
C MET A 362 11.49 6.00 -8.49
N HIS A 363 12.23 7.07 -8.22
CA HIS A 363 12.84 7.95 -9.23
C HIS A 363 14.05 7.33 -9.95
N GLY A 364 14.28 6.02 -9.81
CA GLY A 364 15.30 5.27 -10.55
C GLY A 364 16.70 5.26 -9.94
N ASN A 365 16.93 5.95 -8.82
CA ASN A 365 18.23 5.97 -8.15
C ASN A 365 18.36 4.79 -7.18
N LEU A 366 19.07 3.75 -7.60
CA LEU A 366 19.25 2.52 -6.82
C LEU A 366 20.25 2.65 -5.66
N TYR A 367 21.01 3.75 -5.53
CA TYR A 367 21.90 3.97 -4.39
C TYR A 367 21.12 4.13 -3.07
N TRP A 368 19.83 4.44 -3.13
CA TRP A 368 18.93 4.41 -1.96
C TRP A 368 18.59 3.01 -1.48
N TYR A 369 18.81 1.95 -2.28
CA TYR A 369 18.42 0.61 -1.87
C TYR A 369 19.27 0.01 -0.76
N PRO A 370 20.62 0.10 -0.75
CA PRO A 370 21.44 -0.29 0.40
C PRO A 370 21.00 0.40 1.71
N VAL A 371 20.60 1.67 1.62
CA VAL A 371 20.05 2.43 2.75
C VAL A 371 18.74 1.81 3.25
N LEU A 372 17.76 1.62 2.36
CA LEU A 372 16.47 0.99 2.69
C LEU A 372 16.66 -0.43 3.27
N LEU A 373 17.61 -1.20 2.73
CA LEU A 373 17.93 -2.55 3.22
C LEU A 373 18.52 -2.50 4.64
N ALA A 374 19.45 -1.58 4.92
CA ALA A 374 19.98 -1.39 6.26
C ALA A 374 18.87 -1.02 7.27
N MET A 375 17.98 -0.09 6.91
CA MET A 375 16.83 0.27 7.75
C MET A 375 15.90 -0.92 8.02
N GLN A 376 15.63 -1.75 7.01
CA GLN A 376 14.85 -2.99 7.17
C GLN A 376 15.51 -4.00 8.12
N ILE A 377 16.84 -4.16 8.04
CA ILE A 377 17.62 -5.01 8.96
C ILE A 377 17.53 -4.46 10.39
N THR A 378 17.68 -3.15 10.59
CA THR A 378 17.52 -2.50 11.89
C THR A 378 16.12 -2.73 12.45
N ARG A 379 15.06 -2.50 11.67
CA ARG A 379 13.67 -2.75 12.07
C ARG A 379 13.43 -4.20 12.47
N TRP A 380 13.97 -5.16 11.72
CA TRP A 380 13.89 -6.58 12.07
C TRP A 380 14.62 -6.91 13.38
N ALA A 381 15.82 -6.36 13.59
CA ALA A 381 16.60 -6.56 14.81
C ALA A 381 15.88 -5.98 16.04
N VAL A 382 15.32 -4.76 15.94
CA VAL A 382 14.52 -4.13 17.00
C VAL A 382 13.29 -4.99 17.33
N HIS A 383 12.49 -5.39 16.33
CA HIS A 383 11.32 -6.25 16.55
C HIS A 383 11.68 -7.60 17.18
N ARG A 384 12.82 -8.20 16.80
CA ARG A 384 13.31 -9.44 17.40
C ARG A 384 13.70 -9.23 18.87
N ALA A 385 14.42 -8.15 19.19
CA ALA A 385 14.78 -7.82 20.57
C ALA A 385 13.54 -7.60 21.43
N THR A 386 12.57 -6.78 20.98
CA THR A 386 11.33 -6.53 21.71
C THR A 386 10.53 -7.82 21.97
N ARG A 387 10.43 -8.73 20.99
CA ARG A 387 9.77 -10.03 21.18
C ARG A 387 10.46 -10.89 22.25
N LEU A 388 11.79 -10.92 22.28
CA LEU A 388 12.54 -11.63 23.32
C LEU A 388 12.28 -11.03 24.71
N THR A 389 12.33 -9.70 24.86
CA THR A 389 12.06 -9.02 26.14
C THR A 389 10.62 -9.18 26.63
N VAL A 390 9.63 -9.24 25.73
CA VAL A 390 8.24 -9.55 26.11
C VAL A 390 8.10 -11.01 26.51
N GLY A 391 8.76 -11.93 25.80
CA GLY A 391 8.79 -13.35 26.14
C GLY A 391 9.39 -13.63 27.51
N THR A 392 10.55 -13.03 27.84
CA THR A 392 11.16 -13.17 29.17
C THR A 392 10.29 -12.59 30.27
N LYS A 393 9.73 -11.38 30.10
CA LYS A 393 8.81 -10.77 31.08
C LYS A 393 7.52 -11.57 31.29
N GLN A 394 7.02 -12.28 30.26
CA GLN A 394 5.89 -13.19 30.41
C GLN A 394 6.29 -14.50 31.12
N ALA A 395 7.50 -15.02 30.88
CA ALA A 395 8.02 -16.18 31.59
C ALA A 395 8.25 -15.86 33.08
N GLU A 396 8.93 -14.76 33.39
CA GLU A 396 9.17 -14.26 34.76
C GLU A 396 7.86 -14.07 35.54
N ARG A 397 6.83 -13.48 34.90
CA ARG A 397 5.50 -13.33 35.52
C ARG A 397 4.80 -14.67 35.79
N ARG A 398 4.93 -15.65 34.89
CA ARG A 398 4.38 -17.00 35.10
C ARG A 398 5.12 -17.75 36.21
N GLN A 399 6.44 -17.59 36.28
CA GLN A 399 7.28 -18.24 37.29
C GLN A 399 7.06 -17.64 38.68
N GLY A 400 6.95 -16.30 38.79
CA GLY A 400 6.56 -15.63 40.02
C GLY A 400 5.14 -15.98 40.50
N ALA A 401 4.18 -16.13 39.57
CA ALA A 401 2.82 -16.57 39.92
C ALA A 401 2.77 -18.02 40.42
N ALA A 402 3.59 -18.92 39.85
CA ALA A 402 3.69 -20.31 40.31
C ALA A 402 4.29 -20.39 41.73
N ILE A 403 5.39 -19.68 42.00
CA ILE A 403 6.04 -19.62 43.32
C ILE A 403 5.08 -19.02 44.37
N SER A 404 4.28 -18.03 44.00
CA SER A 404 3.26 -17.43 44.87
C SER A 404 2.12 -18.40 45.23
N MET A 405 1.79 -19.36 44.36
CA MET A 405 0.80 -20.41 44.65
C MET A 405 1.39 -21.51 45.56
N GLU A 406 2.63 -21.94 45.35
CA GLU A 406 3.31 -22.90 46.23
C GLU A 406 3.55 -22.38 47.66
N GLN A 407 3.54 -21.06 47.87
CA GLN A 407 3.65 -20.45 49.21
C GLN A 407 2.30 -20.15 49.88
N THR A 408 1.17 -20.48 49.23
CA THR A 408 -0.19 -20.29 49.78
C THR A 408 -1.01 -21.58 49.88
N THR A 409 -0.35 -22.73 49.68
CA THR A 409 -0.84 -24.10 49.95
C THR A 409 -0.03 -24.75 51.05
#